data_AF-A0AA35L9D5-F1
#
_entry.id   AF-A0AA35L9D5-F1
#
_cell.length_a   1.000
_cell.length_b   1.000
_cell.length_c   1.000
_cell.angle_alpha   90.00
_cell.angle_beta   90.00
_cell.angle_gamma   90.00
#
_symmetry.space_group_name_H-M   'P 1'
#
loop_
_entity.id
_entity.type
_entity.pdbx_description
1 polymer ?
#
loop_
_entity_poly.entity_id
_entity_poly.type
_entity_poly.pdbx_seq_one_letter_code
_entity_poly.pdbx_strand_id
1 'polypeptide(L)'
;MATMAYAAPLWAAFANLSPLESLQSQFLRRLLKLPTCVSNAAIRLEMKIPSVELVLWRRVLIYWISLWHKLPNHYLIQCMWRDDFTNLWSGKIHAKLLSYEISPTELLKLDLNAAKRCINQRLDDVELYQNFLAGGGACSPLNLGITPIYRAPSYLTSLIAASHRYAFIRARFNVFPTNVLRHRFTKGQVPSMCACEMKTSESLHHVMFICPMYSSARASILNSIIQPMADKPVDLQLAWVLQDVDPYITLQVAKFLTAVLSYKRRNGMLADY
;
A
#
# COMPACT_ATOMS: atom_id res chain seq x y z
N MET A 1 -20.22 -20.57 -22.20
CA MET A 1 -19.47 -19.90 -21.10
C MET A 1 -18.71 -18.63 -21.51
N ALA A 2 -18.36 -18.43 -22.79
CA ALA A 2 -17.71 -17.19 -23.26
C ALA A 2 -18.62 -15.94 -23.28
N THR A 3 -19.94 -16.11 -23.37
CA THR A 3 -20.92 -15.02 -23.46
C THR A 3 -21.23 -14.31 -22.14
N MET A 4 -21.05 -14.97 -20.98
CA MET A 4 -21.23 -14.29 -19.67
C MET A 4 -20.05 -13.38 -19.31
N ALA A 5 -18.87 -13.58 -19.92
CA ALA A 5 -17.68 -12.77 -19.63
C ALA A 5 -17.68 -11.41 -20.36
N TYR A 6 -18.42 -11.27 -21.47
CA TYR A 6 -18.53 -10.01 -22.21
C TYR A 6 -19.46 -8.99 -21.53
N ALA A 7 -20.47 -9.45 -20.79
CA ALA A 7 -21.39 -8.58 -20.06
C ALA A 7 -20.90 -8.24 -18.62
N ALA A 8 -20.06 -9.08 -18.02
CA ALA A 8 -19.57 -8.91 -16.65
C ALA A 8 -19.01 -7.52 -16.26
N PRO A 9 -18.30 -6.75 -17.13
CA PRO A 9 -17.67 -5.50 -16.68
C PRO A 9 -18.68 -4.44 -16.26
N LEU A 10 -19.79 -4.32 -16.98
CA LEU A 10 -20.82 -3.31 -16.69
C LEU A 10 -21.55 -3.68 -15.40
N TRP A 11 -22.05 -4.91 -15.26
CA TRP A 11 -22.91 -5.31 -14.16
C TRP A 11 -22.16 -5.45 -12.83
N ALA A 12 -20.86 -5.78 -12.87
CA ALA A 12 -20.04 -5.93 -11.66
C ALA A 12 -19.87 -4.63 -10.87
N ALA A 13 -19.89 -3.45 -11.51
CA ALA A 13 -19.80 -2.18 -10.82
C ALA A 13 -21.03 -1.86 -9.94
N PHE A 14 -22.11 -2.64 -10.07
CA PHE A 14 -23.36 -2.46 -9.33
C PHE A 14 -23.60 -3.56 -8.28
N ALA A 15 -22.67 -4.51 -8.15
CA ALA A 15 -22.68 -5.49 -7.08
C ALA A 15 -22.05 -4.92 -5.81
N ASN A 16 -22.39 -5.46 -4.64
CA ASN A 16 -21.67 -5.17 -3.41
C ASN A 16 -20.25 -5.74 -3.51
N LEU A 17 -19.24 -4.87 -3.65
CA LEU A 17 -17.84 -5.25 -3.81
C LEU A 17 -17.11 -5.50 -2.49
N SER A 18 -17.73 -5.20 -1.35
CA SER A 18 -17.09 -5.36 -0.03
C SER A 18 -16.55 -6.78 0.24
N PRO A 19 -17.20 -7.90 -0.18
CA PRO A 19 -16.63 -9.23 0.04
C PRO A 19 -15.35 -9.45 -0.77
N LEU A 20 -15.29 -8.95 -2.01
CA LEU A 20 -14.11 -9.07 -2.87
C LEU A 20 -12.94 -8.23 -2.35
N GLU A 21 -13.22 -7.00 -1.89
CA GLU A 21 -12.22 -6.14 -1.22
C GLU A 21 -11.66 -6.80 0.05
N SER A 22 -12.52 -7.44 0.84
CA SER A 22 -12.11 -8.18 2.03
C SER A 22 -11.21 -9.35 1.67
N LEU A 23 -11.56 -10.13 0.64
CA LEU A 23 -10.73 -11.25 0.16
C LEU A 23 -9.37 -10.78 -0.35
N GLN A 24 -9.32 -9.73 -1.18
CA GLN A 24 -8.06 -9.16 -1.68
C GLN A 24 -7.19 -8.69 -0.51
N SER A 25 -7.78 -7.98 0.45
CA SER A 25 -7.08 -7.47 1.63
C SER A 25 -6.53 -8.58 2.53
N GLN A 26 -7.31 -9.63 2.77
CA GLN A 26 -6.88 -10.79 3.54
C GLN A 26 -5.75 -11.55 2.84
N PHE A 27 -5.85 -11.73 1.53
CA PHE A 27 -4.82 -12.38 0.73
C PHE A 27 -3.49 -11.60 0.82
N LEU A 28 -3.52 -10.29 0.57
CA LEU A 28 -2.32 -9.44 0.65
C LEU A 28 -1.71 -9.45 2.05
N ARG A 29 -2.52 -9.32 3.10
CA ARG A 29 -2.05 -9.36 4.49
C ARG A 29 -1.34 -10.68 4.80
N ARG A 30 -1.91 -11.82 4.39
CA ARG A 30 -1.33 -13.15 4.60
C ARG A 30 -0.04 -13.34 3.82
N LEU A 31 -0.03 -12.92 2.54
CA LEU A 31 1.15 -13.00 1.68
C LEU A 31 2.35 -12.25 2.29
N LEU A 32 2.08 -11.08 2.85
CA LEU A 32 3.08 -10.18 3.44
C LEU A 32 3.39 -10.48 4.93
N LYS A 33 2.65 -11.42 5.56
CA LYS A 33 2.74 -11.74 7.00
C LYS A 33 2.64 -10.52 7.91
N LEU A 34 1.72 -9.61 7.57
CA LEU A 34 1.44 -8.39 8.32
C LEU A 34 0.32 -8.61 9.35
N PRO A 35 0.38 -7.95 10.53
CA PRO A 35 -0.67 -8.05 11.53
C PRO A 35 -1.92 -7.25 11.14
N THR A 36 -3.00 -7.46 11.89
CA THR A 36 -4.31 -6.81 11.65
C THR A 36 -4.31 -5.30 11.92
N CYS A 37 -3.36 -4.75 12.69
CA CYS A 37 -3.27 -3.29 12.89
C CYS A 37 -2.90 -2.52 11.62
N VAL A 38 -2.31 -3.19 10.62
CA VAL A 38 -1.97 -2.55 9.35
C VAL A 38 -3.26 -2.38 8.55
N SER A 39 -3.59 -1.13 8.23
CA SER A 39 -4.77 -0.82 7.43
C SER A 39 -4.60 -1.35 6.00
N ASN A 40 -5.70 -1.81 5.40
CA ASN A 40 -5.68 -2.30 4.01
C ASN A 40 -5.21 -1.20 3.04
N ALA A 41 -5.58 0.06 3.33
CA ALA A 41 -5.13 1.22 2.57
C ALA A 41 -3.61 1.37 2.58
N ALA A 42 -2.94 1.20 3.72
CA ALA A 42 -1.48 1.24 3.80
C ALA A 42 -0.84 0.11 2.98
N ILE A 43 -1.42 -1.10 3.01
CA ILE A 43 -0.94 -2.24 2.19
C ILE A 43 -1.08 -1.92 0.70
N ARG A 44 -2.24 -1.42 0.26
CA ARG A 44 -2.47 -1.05 -1.14
C ARG A 44 -1.53 0.07 -1.61
N LEU A 45 -1.33 1.09 -0.77
CA LEU A 45 -0.44 2.22 -1.04
C LEU A 45 1.01 1.77 -1.27
N GLU A 46 1.49 0.85 -0.43
CA GLU A 46 2.82 0.26 -0.52
C GLU A 46 2.95 -0.66 -1.74
N MET A 47 1.99 -1.56 -1.94
CA MET A 47 2.04 -2.58 -2.99
C MET A 47 1.70 -2.07 -4.38
N LYS A 48 1.17 -0.84 -4.50
CA LYS A 48 0.61 -0.28 -5.74
C LYS A 48 -0.47 -1.13 -6.36
N ILE A 49 -1.32 -1.66 -5.48
CA ILE A 49 -2.47 -2.46 -5.88
C ILE A 49 -3.72 -1.59 -5.71
N PRO A 50 -4.47 -1.30 -6.79
CA PRO A 50 -5.71 -0.56 -6.70
C PRO A 50 -6.79 -1.39 -5.99
N SER A 51 -7.78 -0.69 -5.44
CA SER A 51 -9.03 -1.30 -5.01
C SER A 51 -9.71 -2.06 -6.16
N VAL A 52 -10.41 -3.14 -5.83
CA VAL A 52 -11.29 -3.88 -6.76
C VAL A 52 -12.33 -2.94 -7.36
N GLU A 53 -12.89 -2.04 -6.56
CA GLU A 53 -13.82 -1.01 -7.03
C GLU A 53 -13.21 -0.16 -8.16
N LEU A 54 -12.00 0.37 -7.97
CA LEU A 54 -11.34 1.19 -8.99
C LEU A 54 -11.05 0.41 -10.26
N VAL A 55 -10.62 -0.85 -10.15
CA VAL A 55 -10.35 -1.71 -11.33
C VAL A 55 -11.62 -1.92 -12.15
N LEU A 56 -12.75 -2.15 -11.48
CA LEU A 56 -14.04 -2.32 -12.15
C LEU A 56 -14.50 -1.02 -12.81
N TRP A 57 -14.47 0.10 -12.10
CA TRP A 57 -14.85 1.39 -12.69
C TRP A 57 -13.94 1.81 -13.84
N ARG A 58 -12.63 1.57 -13.74
CA ARG A 58 -11.69 1.79 -14.85
C ARG A 58 -12.14 1.02 -16.09
N ARG A 59 -12.46 -0.26 -15.95
CA ARG A 59 -12.93 -1.09 -17.07
C ARG A 59 -14.25 -0.58 -17.64
N VAL A 60 -15.21 -0.24 -16.78
CA VAL A 60 -16.52 0.31 -17.19
C VAL A 60 -16.35 1.60 -17.99
N LEU A 61 -15.61 2.57 -17.45
CA LEU A 61 -15.44 3.88 -18.06
C LEU A 61 -14.65 3.80 -19.38
N ILE A 62 -13.58 3.00 -19.43
CA ILE A 62 -12.80 2.76 -20.65
C ILE A 62 -13.64 2.06 -21.72
N TYR A 63 -14.47 1.10 -21.33
CA TYR A 63 -15.37 0.41 -22.24
C TYR A 63 -16.42 1.36 -22.81
N TRP A 64 -17.08 2.13 -21.93
CA TRP A 64 -18.06 3.15 -22.30
C TRP A 64 -17.50 4.15 -23.30
N ILE A 65 -16.36 4.78 -23.02
CA ILE A 65 -15.76 5.77 -23.94
C ILE A 65 -15.32 5.15 -25.26
N SER A 66 -14.90 3.87 -25.24
CA SER A 66 -14.53 3.14 -26.45
C SER A 66 -15.74 2.82 -27.33
N LEU A 67 -16.89 2.48 -26.74
CA LEU A 67 -18.13 2.29 -27.49
C LEU A 67 -18.57 3.59 -28.16
N TRP A 68 -18.50 4.70 -27.44
CA TRP A 68 -18.85 6.01 -27.98
C TRP A 68 -18.03 6.38 -29.23
N HIS A 69 -16.71 6.22 -29.15
CA HIS A 69 -15.81 6.56 -30.25
C HIS A 69 -15.86 5.59 -31.43
N LYS A 70 -16.07 4.30 -31.19
CA LYS A 70 -16.02 3.27 -32.24
C LYS A 70 -17.34 3.12 -33.01
N LEU A 71 -18.45 3.53 -32.42
CA LEU A 71 -19.77 3.35 -33.00
C LEU A 71 -20.53 4.68 -33.11
N PRO A 72 -19.93 5.75 -33.68
CA PRO A 72 -20.55 7.06 -33.72
C PRO A 72 -21.83 7.08 -34.57
N ASN A 73 -21.96 6.17 -35.54
CA ASN A 73 -23.09 6.11 -36.50
C ASN A 73 -24.13 5.02 -36.21
N HIS A 74 -23.98 4.25 -35.13
CA HIS A 74 -25.05 3.32 -34.74
C HIS A 74 -26.12 4.10 -33.97
N TYR A 75 -27.20 4.44 -34.67
CA TYR A 75 -28.41 5.05 -34.12
C TYR A 75 -28.86 4.36 -32.82
N LEU A 76 -28.72 3.04 -32.75
CA LEU A 76 -29.08 2.23 -31.58
C LEU A 76 -28.27 2.58 -30.31
N ILE A 77 -26.98 2.88 -30.45
CA ILE A 77 -26.13 3.31 -29.32
C ILE A 77 -26.48 4.75 -28.94
N GLN A 78 -26.65 5.63 -29.91
CA GLN A 78 -27.11 7.00 -29.63
C GLN A 78 -28.48 7.00 -28.92
N CYS A 79 -29.43 6.12 -29.32
CA CYS A 79 -30.73 5.96 -28.67
C CYS A 79 -30.63 5.35 -27.28
N MET A 80 -29.72 4.40 -27.03
CA MET A 80 -29.51 3.86 -25.68
C MET A 80 -28.95 4.92 -24.72
N TRP A 81 -28.30 5.97 -25.22
CA TRP A 81 -27.67 7.02 -24.41
C TRP A 81 -28.43 8.36 -24.44
N ARG A 82 -29.34 8.57 -25.40
CA ARG A 82 -30.36 9.64 -25.36
C ARG A 82 -31.43 9.23 -24.35
N ASP A 83 -31.95 10.20 -23.60
CA ASP A 83 -32.99 10.02 -22.58
C ASP A 83 -34.33 9.46 -23.13
N ASP A 84 -34.40 9.19 -24.44
CA ASP A 84 -35.50 8.51 -25.12
C ASP A 84 -35.78 7.10 -24.56
N PHE A 85 -34.80 6.50 -23.87
CA PHE A 85 -34.96 5.27 -23.07
C PHE A 85 -34.42 5.48 -21.65
N THR A 86 -35.13 4.98 -20.64
CA THR A 86 -34.69 5.01 -19.23
C THR A 86 -33.49 4.08 -18.99
N ASN A 87 -32.32 4.49 -19.47
CA ASN A 87 -31.07 3.78 -19.29
C ASN A 87 -30.47 4.10 -17.91
N LEU A 88 -30.76 3.24 -16.93
CA LEU A 88 -30.18 3.28 -15.58
C LEU A 88 -28.64 3.31 -15.55
N TRP A 89 -27.97 2.86 -16.62
CA TRP A 89 -26.52 2.80 -16.71
C TRP A 89 -25.89 4.14 -17.08
N SER A 90 -26.54 4.92 -17.95
CA SER A 90 -26.08 6.25 -18.38
C SER A 90 -25.95 7.22 -17.22
N GLY A 91 -27.04 7.38 -16.45
CA GLY A 91 -27.07 8.24 -15.28
C GLY A 91 -26.02 7.84 -14.23
N LYS A 92 -25.79 6.55 -14.03
CA LYS A 92 -24.79 6.07 -13.06
C LYS A 92 -23.35 6.26 -13.54
N ILE A 93 -23.06 6.03 -14.81
CA ILE A 93 -21.74 6.32 -15.40
C ILE A 93 -21.45 7.82 -15.31
N HIS A 94 -22.42 8.66 -15.67
CA HIS A 94 -22.32 10.12 -15.55
C HIS A 94 -22.08 10.54 -14.09
N ALA A 95 -22.90 10.06 -13.15
CA ALA A 95 -22.73 10.34 -11.73
C ALA A 95 -21.35 9.90 -11.21
N LYS A 96 -20.84 8.74 -11.66
CA LYS A 96 -19.52 8.27 -11.25
C LYS A 96 -18.39 9.10 -11.86
N LEU A 97 -18.47 9.49 -13.13
CA LEU A 97 -17.52 10.42 -13.74
C LEU A 97 -17.46 11.75 -12.98
N LEU A 98 -18.63 12.31 -12.64
CA LEU A 98 -18.72 13.52 -11.83
C LEU A 98 -18.14 13.32 -10.42
N SER A 99 -18.33 12.15 -9.80
CA SER A 99 -17.70 11.82 -8.51
C SER A 99 -16.16 11.77 -8.57
N TYR A 100 -15.60 11.57 -9.76
CA TYR A 100 -14.17 11.67 -10.02
C TYR A 100 -13.76 13.04 -10.55
N GLU A 101 -14.66 14.03 -10.56
CA GLU A 101 -14.45 15.38 -11.13
C GLU A 101 -14.10 15.35 -12.64
N ILE A 102 -14.60 14.34 -13.35
CA ILE A 102 -14.45 14.24 -14.80
C ILE A 102 -15.75 14.71 -15.45
N SER A 103 -15.68 15.79 -16.23
CA SER A 103 -16.82 16.24 -17.03
C SER A 103 -17.06 15.29 -18.20
N PRO A 104 -18.23 14.63 -18.31
CA PRO A 104 -18.53 13.76 -19.43
C PRO A 104 -18.50 14.50 -20.77
N THR A 105 -18.99 15.74 -20.82
CA THR A 105 -19.04 16.52 -22.06
C THR A 105 -17.65 16.89 -22.57
N GLU A 106 -16.74 17.29 -21.68
CA GLU A 106 -15.36 17.60 -22.06
C GLU A 106 -14.60 16.33 -22.45
N LEU A 107 -14.85 15.22 -21.74
CA LEU A 107 -14.22 13.95 -22.02
C LEU A 107 -14.58 13.40 -23.42
N LEU A 108 -15.82 13.61 -23.87
CA LEU A 108 -16.29 13.17 -25.19
C LEU A 108 -15.77 14.01 -26.35
N LYS A 109 -15.22 15.21 -26.09
CA LYS A 109 -14.56 16.06 -27.12
C LYS A 109 -13.14 15.61 -27.42
N LEU A 110 -12.52 14.85 -26.51
CA LEU A 110 -11.17 14.34 -26.66
C LEU A 110 -11.14 13.17 -27.63
N ASP A 111 -9.98 12.89 -28.23
CA ASP A 111 -9.76 11.61 -28.91
C ASP A 111 -9.78 10.43 -27.91
N LEU A 112 -10.02 9.22 -28.42
CA LEU A 112 -10.16 8.03 -27.58
C LEU A 112 -8.92 7.78 -26.69
N ASN A 113 -7.71 8.04 -27.19
CA ASN A 113 -6.49 7.77 -26.43
C ASN A 113 -6.29 8.84 -25.34
N ALA A 114 -6.53 10.11 -25.65
CA ALA A 114 -6.52 11.19 -24.65
C ALA A 114 -7.59 10.98 -23.58
N ALA A 115 -8.82 10.61 -23.96
CA ALA A 115 -9.89 10.33 -23.01
C ALA A 115 -9.54 9.17 -22.07
N LYS A 116 -8.99 8.06 -22.60
CA LYS A 116 -8.51 6.94 -21.77
C LYS A 116 -7.40 7.36 -20.81
N ARG A 117 -6.44 8.18 -21.25
CA ARG A 117 -5.37 8.69 -20.38
C ARG A 117 -5.94 9.56 -19.26
N CYS A 118 -6.85 10.47 -19.58
CA CYS A 118 -7.52 11.33 -18.61
C CYS A 118 -8.25 10.51 -17.53
N ILE A 119 -9.06 9.53 -17.93
CA ILE A 119 -9.75 8.62 -17.01
C ILE A 119 -8.76 7.89 -16.11
N ASN A 120 -7.73 7.26 -16.69
CA ASN A 120 -6.76 6.48 -15.92
C ASN A 120 -6.02 7.34 -14.90
N GLN A 121 -5.48 8.48 -15.35
CA GLN A 121 -4.74 9.39 -14.48
C GLN A 121 -5.60 9.86 -13.31
N ARG A 122 -6.84 10.29 -13.59
CA ARG A 122 -7.71 10.80 -12.54
C ARG A 122 -8.14 9.70 -11.55
N LEU A 123 -8.39 8.49 -12.04
CA LEU A 123 -8.67 7.34 -11.17
C LEU A 123 -7.47 7.00 -10.28
N ASP A 124 -6.25 7.01 -10.84
CA ASP A 124 -5.02 6.77 -10.09
C ASP A 124 -4.82 7.84 -9.00
N ASP A 125 -5.06 9.12 -9.32
CA ASP A 125 -4.93 10.24 -8.38
C ASP A 125 -5.93 10.14 -7.22
N VAL A 126 -7.20 9.84 -7.51
CA VAL A 126 -8.25 9.70 -6.49
C VAL A 126 -7.95 8.51 -5.58
N GLU A 127 -7.57 7.36 -6.13
CA GLU A 127 -7.22 6.16 -5.35
C GLU A 127 -5.97 6.42 -4.48
N LEU A 128 -4.97 7.13 -5.00
CA LEU A 128 -3.78 7.50 -4.26
C LEU A 128 -4.15 8.39 -3.05
N TYR A 129 -4.96 9.42 -3.28
CA TYR A 129 -5.42 10.33 -2.23
C TYR A 129 -6.22 9.60 -1.15
N GLN A 130 -7.18 8.75 -1.55
CA GLN A 130 -7.99 7.98 -0.61
C GLN A 130 -7.15 7.01 0.23
N ASN A 131 -6.20 6.29 -0.40
CA ASN A 131 -5.30 5.40 0.34
C ASN A 131 -4.32 6.16 1.22
N PHE A 132 -3.90 7.37 0.84
CA PHE A 132 -3.05 8.21 1.66
C PHE A 132 -3.77 8.64 2.95
N LEU A 133 -5.01 9.14 2.84
CA LEU A 133 -5.84 9.53 3.99
C LEU A 133 -6.13 8.36 4.94
N ALA A 134 -6.52 7.20 4.39
CA ALA A 134 -6.86 6.02 5.18
C ALA A 134 -5.63 5.18 5.61
N GLY A 135 -4.46 5.47 5.04
CA GLY A 135 -3.23 4.69 5.21
C GLY A 135 -2.29 5.19 6.30
N GLY A 136 -2.48 6.42 6.81
CA GLY A 136 -1.53 7.12 7.70
C GLY A 136 -1.47 6.69 9.17
N GLY A 137 -1.99 5.51 9.53
CA GLY A 137 -2.03 5.06 10.94
C GLY A 137 -0.67 4.68 11.52
N ALA A 138 -0.61 4.41 12.84
CA ALA A 138 0.63 4.10 13.55
C ALA A 138 1.36 2.82 13.09
N CYS A 139 0.67 1.93 12.36
CA CYS A 139 1.22 0.75 11.67
C CYS A 139 1.30 1.01 10.15
N SER A 140 2.02 2.05 9.73
CA SER A 140 2.18 2.42 8.31
C SER A 140 3.56 2.99 8.00
N PRO A 141 4.02 2.90 6.74
CA PRO A 141 5.22 3.61 6.29
C PRO A 141 5.09 5.12 6.42
N LEU A 142 3.89 5.68 6.19
CA LEU A 142 3.63 7.12 6.29
C LEU A 142 3.92 7.67 7.70
N ASN A 143 3.59 6.90 8.75
CA ASN A 143 3.89 7.26 10.13
C ASN A 143 5.40 7.33 10.41
N LEU A 144 6.22 6.64 9.61
CA LEU A 144 7.68 6.71 9.70
C LEU A 144 8.27 7.80 8.80
N GLY A 145 7.45 8.65 8.17
CA GLY A 145 7.90 9.65 7.20
C GLY A 145 8.38 9.05 5.88
N ILE A 146 8.10 7.77 5.62
CA ILE A 146 8.49 7.09 4.38
C ILE A 146 7.56 7.53 3.28
N THR A 147 8.12 8.12 2.22
CA THR A 147 7.33 8.57 1.08
C THR A 147 6.96 7.38 0.21
N PRO A 148 5.68 7.20 -0.18
CA PRO A 148 5.30 6.13 -1.09
C PRO A 148 6.03 6.33 -2.44
N ILE A 149 6.84 5.36 -2.84
CA ILE A 149 7.49 5.39 -4.17
C ILE A 149 6.41 5.22 -5.23
N TYR A 150 6.55 5.74 -6.45
CA TYR A 150 5.53 5.61 -7.51
C TYR A 150 5.41 4.17 -8.07
N ARG A 151 6.40 3.32 -7.83
CA ARG A 151 6.52 1.95 -8.35
C ARG A 151 6.29 0.92 -7.24
N ALA A 152 6.09 -0.34 -7.64
CA ALA A 152 6.10 -1.45 -6.71
C ALA A 152 7.43 -1.51 -5.93
N PRO A 153 7.43 -1.93 -4.66
CA PRO A 153 8.62 -1.92 -3.83
C PRO A 153 9.67 -2.90 -4.35
N SER A 154 10.91 -2.44 -4.47
CA SER A 154 11.99 -3.23 -5.03
C SER A 154 12.44 -4.34 -4.09
N TYR A 155 12.33 -4.14 -2.77
CA TYR A 155 12.71 -5.13 -1.76
C TYR A 155 11.95 -6.45 -1.86
N LEU A 156 10.78 -6.47 -2.50
CA LEU A 156 10.02 -7.71 -2.72
C LEU A 156 10.71 -8.65 -3.72
N THR A 157 11.47 -8.11 -4.66
CA THR A 157 12.19 -8.87 -5.69
C THR A 157 13.69 -8.89 -5.43
N SER A 158 14.28 -7.82 -4.91
CA SER A 158 15.73 -7.70 -4.69
C SER A 158 16.23 -8.49 -3.48
N LEU A 159 15.43 -8.62 -2.42
CA LEU A 159 15.77 -9.45 -1.27
C LEU A 159 15.41 -10.90 -1.56
N ILE A 160 16.40 -11.75 -1.85
CA ILE A 160 16.19 -13.16 -2.21
C ILE A 160 15.62 -13.99 -1.05
N ALA A 161 16.14 -13.78 0.17
CA ALA A 161 15.72 -14.53 1.35
C ALA A 161 14.35 -14.03 1.87
N ALA A 162 13.42 -14.96 2.08
CA ALA A 162 12.09 -14.62 2.60
C ALA A 162 12.16 -14.00 4.00
N SER A 163 13.08 -14.45 4.86
CA SER A 163 13.33 -13.86 6.18
C SER A 163 13.69 -12.38 6.11
N HIS A 164 14.55 -12.00 5.15
CA HIS A 164 14.93 -10.61 4.91
C HIS A 164 13.73 -9.78 4.47
N ARG A 165 12.92 -10.28 3.51
CA ARG A 165 11.69 -9.61 3.06
C ARG A 165 10.74 -9.37 4.23
N TYR A 166 10.48 -10.39 5.05
CA TYR A 166 9.56 -10.28 6.18
C TYR A 166 10.08 -9.38 7.31
N ALA A 167 11.38 -9.41 7.59
CA ALA A 167 11.96 -8.52 8.59
C ALA A 167 11.88 -7.05 8.13
N PHE A 168 12.24 -6.79 6.87
CA PHE A 168 12.22 -5.45 6.29
C PHE A 168 10.81 -4.88 6.19
N ILE A 169 9.84 -5.65 5.65
CA ILE A 169 8.46 -5.18 5.55
C ILE A 169 7.84 -4.88 6.92
N ARG A 170 8.14 -5.71 7.94
CA ARG A 170 7.66 -5.44 9.29
C ARG A 170 8.23 -4.15 9.86
N ALA A 171 9.52 -3.88 9.64
CA ALA A 171 10.13 -2.61 10.02
C ALA A 171 9.48 -1.43 9.28
N ARG A 172 9.31 -1.54 7.96
CA ARG A 172 8.74 -0.49 7.11
C ARG A 172 7.28 -0.14 7.46
N PHE A 173 6.48 -1.11 7.88
CA PHE A 173 5.12 -0.87 8.38
C PHE A 173 5.05 -0.52 9.88
N ASN A 174 6.18 -0.31 10.55
CA ASN A 174 6.26 -0.07 12.00
C ASN A 174 5.60 -1.18 12.84
N VAL A 175 5.72 -2.43 12.39
CA VAL A 175 5.19 -3.65 13.03
C VAL A 175 6.30 -4.67 13.29
N PHE A 176 7.54 -4.20 13.39
CA PHE A 176 8.65 -5.02 13.87
C PHE A 176 8.39 -5.42 15.32
N PRO A 177 8.69 -6.66 15.75
CA PRO A 177 8.32 -7.15 17.08
C PRO A 177 9.14 -6.47 18.17
N THR A 178 8.65 -5.33 18.64
CA THR A 178 9.22 -4.51 19.70
C THR A 178 8.25 -4.42 20.88
N ASN A 179 8.76 -4.12 22.08
CA ASN A 179 7.88 -3.97 23.25
C ASN A 179 6.92 -2.78 23.11
N VAL A 180 7.28 -1.72 22.39
CA VAL A 180 6.32 -0.64 22.05
C VAL A 180 5.14 -1.16 21.24
N LEU A 181 5.40 -2.03 20.25
CA LEU A 181 4.34 -2.64 19.46
C LEU A 181 3.44 -3.51 20.35
N ARG A 182 4.04 -4.35 21.20
CA ARG A 182 3.30 -5.20 22.15
C ARG A 182 2.42 -4.38 23.09
N HIS A 183 3.00 -3.37 23.73
CA HIS A 183 2.32 -2.46 24.64
C HIS A 183 1.07 -1.85 23.99
N ARG A 184 1.19 -1.41 22.73
CA ARG A 184 0.07 -0.88 21.94
C ARG A 184 -1.04 -1.94 21.75
N PHE A 185 -0.68 -3.16 21.36
CA PHE A 185 -1.65 -4.23 21.13
C PHE A 185 -2.33 -4.73 22.40
N THR A 186 -1.60 -4.75 23.52
CA THR A 186 -2.13 -5.15 24.82
C THR A 186 -2.79 -3.98 25.56
N LYS A 187 -3.03 -2.83 24.89
CA LYS A 187 -3.62 -1.62 25.48
C LYS A 187 -2.96 -1.22 26.80
N GLY A 188 -1.63 -1.34 26.86
CA GLY A 188 -0.83 -0.95 28.01
C GLY A 188 -0.55 -2.03 29.06
N GLN A 189 -1.12 -3.23 28.95
CA GLN A 189 -0.91 -4.30 29.95
C GLN A 189 0.54 -4.81 30.02
N VAL A 190 1.27 -4.78 28.92
CA VAL A 190 2.69 -5.17 28.86
C VAL A 190 3.56 -3.91 28.78
N PRO A 191 4.65 -3.79 29.57
CA PRO A 191 5.55 -2.64 29.50
C PRO A 191 6.17 -2.45 28.11
N SER A 192 6.33 -1.19 27.68
CA SER A 192 7.00 -0.83 26.44
C SER A 192 8.53 -0.82 26.54
N MET A 193 9.07 -0.96 27.75
CA MET A 193 10.49 -0.76 28.07
C MET A 193 11.38 -1.84 27.46
N CYS A 194 12.57 -1.45 27.02
CA CYS A 194 13.61 -2.36 26.60
C CYS A 194 14.25 -3.04 27.83
N ALA A 195 14.67 -4.30 27.67
CA ALA A 195 15.43 -5.03 28.68
C ALA A 195 16.89 -4.56 28.82
N CYS A 196 17.34 -3.64 27.97
CA CYS A 196 18.68 -3.06 28.06
C CYS A 196 18.80 -2.09 29.25
N GLU A 197 20.04 -1.80 29.62
CA GLU A 197 20.40 -0.97 30.78
C GLU A 197 19.91 0.49 30.69
N MET A 198 19.57 0.96 29.50
CA MET A 198 19.17 2.35 29.26
C MET A 198 17.77 2.70 29.79
N LYS A 199 16.95 1.70 30.16
CA LYS A 199 15.58 1.92 30.64
C LYS A 199 14.77 2.86 29.73
N THR A 200 14.86 2.68 28.42
CA THR A 200 14.04 3.40 27.42
C THR A 200 13.06 2.47 26.74
N SER A 201 11.96 3.01 26.20
CA SER A 201 11.01 2.26 25.38
C SER A 201 11.70 1.55 24.21
N GLU A 202 11.41 0.26 24.03
CA GLU A 202 11.91 -0.51 22.88
C GLU A 202 11.09 -0.16 21.63
N SER A 203 11.44 0.94 20.97
CA SER A 203 10.93 1.29 19.64
C SER A 203 11.84 0.75 18.53
N LEU A 204 11.39 0.83 17.27
CA LEU A 204 12.24 0.49 16.13
C LEU A 204 13.49 1.39 16.08
N HIS A 205 13.35 2.69 16.38
CA HIS A 205 14.48 3.61 16.51
C HIS A 205 15.48 3.13 17.57
N HIS A 206 14.97 2.76 18.75
CA HIS A 206 15.84 2.25 19.82
C HIS A 206 16.60 1.01 19.36
N VAL A 207 15.91 0.04 18.75
CA VAL A 207 16.54 -1.19 18.24
C VAL A 207 17.62 -0.89 17.20
N MET A 208 17.33 -0.02 16.23
CA MET A 208 18.21 0.20 15.08
C MET A 208 19.42 1.09 15.37
N PHE A 209 19.31 2.05 16.29
CA PHE A 209 20.34 3.08 16.45
C PHE A 209 20.97 3.13 17.85
N ILE A 210 20.25 2.69 18.88
CA ILE A 210 20.61 2.99 20.28
C ILE A 210 20.96 1.73 21.06
N CYS A 211 20.10 0.72 21.02
CA CYS A 211 20.09 -0.41 21.94
C CYS A 211 21.46 -1.10 22.07
N PRO A 212 22.06 -1.16 23.29
CA PRO A 212 23.34 -1.80 23.52
C PRO A 212 23.35 -3.29 23.19
N MET A 213 22.22 -3.97 23.36
CA MET A 213 22.07 -5.41 23.09
C MET A 213 22.35 -5.77 21.63
N TYR A 214 22.16 -4.83 20.71
CA TYR A 214 22.38 -5.02 19.27
C TYR A 214 23.61 -4.27 18.76
N SER A 215 24.46 -3.74 19.65
CA SER A 215 25.64 -2.92 19.30
C SER A 215 26.61 -3.63 18.35
N SER A 216 26.94 -4.90 18.62
CA SER A 216 27.85 -5.69 17.77
C SER A 216 27.31 -5.91 16.36
N ALA A 217 26.03 -6.29 16.24
CA ALA A 217 25.36 -6.44 14.94
C ALA A 217 25.23 -5.10 14.20
N ARG A 218 24.94 -4.02 14.94
CA ARG A 218 24.83 -2.67 14.38
C ARG A 218 26.18 -2.18 13.87
N ALA A 219 27.25 -2.38 14.62
CA ALA A 219 28.61 -2.00 14.23
C ALA A 219 29.09 -2.72 12.97
N SER A 220 28.81 -4.02 12.86
CA SER A 220 29.24 -4.84 11.72
C SER A 220 28.41 -4.66 10.45
N ILE A 221 27.13 -4.29 10.56
CA ILE A 221 26.20 -4.28 9.42
C ILE A 221 25.71 -2.88 9.06
N LEU A 222 25.32 -2.08 10.06
CA LEU A 222 24.55 -0.86 9.87
C LEU A 222 25.37 0.42 9.97
N ASN A 223 26.37 0.48 10.86
CA ASN A 223 27.07 1.73 11.16
C ASN A 223 27.66 2.38 9.91
N SER A 224 28.35 1.62 9.05
CA SER A 224 28.94 2.15 7.81
C SER A 224 27.92 2.79 6.86
N ILE A 225 26.64 2.42 6.98
CA ILE A 225 25.55 2.92 6.13
C ILE A 225 24.89 4.15 6.75
N ILE A 226 24.86 4.24 8.08
CA ILE A 226 24.20 5.33 8.81
C ILE A 226 25.14 6.51 9.01
N GLN A 227 26.47 6.29 9.00
CA GLN A 227 27.49 7.34 9.15
C GLN A 227 27.21 8.60 8.30
N PRO A 228 26.84 8.53 7.00
CA PRO A 228 26.53 9.71 6.20
C PRO A 228 25.34 10.55 6.69
N MET A 229 24.51 9.99 7.56
CA MET A 229 23.31 10.60 8.11
C MET A 229 23.42 10.83 9.63
N ALA A 230 24.60 10.68 10.22
CA ALA A 230 24.81 10.73 11.68
C ALA A 230 24.31 12.05 12.30
N ASP A 231 24.45 13.16 11.58
CA ASP A 231 24.07 14.51 12.03
C ASP A 231 22.57 14.76 11.94
N LYS A 232 21.81 13.88 11.29
CA LYS A 232 20.37 14.04 11.09
C LYS A 232 19.58 13.49 12.27
N PRO A 233 18.38 14.04 12.55
CA PRO A 233 17.44 13.42 13.49
C PRO A 233 17.21 11.93 13.20
N VAL A 234 17.13 11.13 14.25
CA VAL A 234 16.97 9.66 14.17
C VAL A 234 15.72 9.24 13.39
N ASP A 235 14.68 10.08 13.39
CA ASP A 235 13.46 9.85 12.60
C ASP A 235 13.73 9.91 11.09
N LEU A 236 14.52 10.90 10.66
CA LEU A 236 14.95 11.02 9.27
C LEU A 236 15.93 9.92 8.88
N GLN A 237 16.80 9.50 9.79
CA GLN A 237 17.68 8.35 9.57
C GLN A 237 16.86 7.07 9.35
N LEU A 238 15.83 6.82 10.17
CA LEU A 238 14.96 5.65 10.05
C LEU A 238 14.19 5.67 8.72
N ALA A 239 13.58 6.80 8.37
CA ALA A 239 12.86 6.96 7.11
C ALA A 239 13.78 6.65 5.92
N TRP A 240 15.00 7.20 5.94
CA TRP A 240 15.98 7.03 4.88
C TRP A 240 16.43 5.57 4.70
N VAL A 241 16.82 4.88 5.78
CA VAL A 241 17.27 3.47 5.68
C VAL A 241 16.13 2.52 5.28
N LEU A 242 14.87 2.89 5.54
CA LEU A 242 13.70 2.09 5.18
C LEU A 242 13.07 2.52 3.85
N GLN A 243 13.56 3.57 3.18
CA GLN A 243 12.94 4.18 2.00
C GLN A 243 12.92 3.25 0.77
N ASP A 244 13.80 2.25 0.71
CA ASP A 244 13.96 1.29 -0.40
C ASP A 244 14.38 1.93 -1.74
N VAL A 245 15.33 2.87 -1.68
CA VAL A 245 15.91 3.52 -2.88
C VAL A 245 17.21 2.83 -3.32
N ASP A 246 18.04 2.43 -2.36
CA ASP A 246 19.30 1.74 -2.61
C ASP A 246 19.19 0.26 -2.19
N PRO A 247 19.28 -0.69 -3.14
CA PRO A 247 19.21 -2.12 -2.84
C PRO A 247 20.27 -2.61 -1.86
N TYR A 248 21.46 -2.00 -1.84
CA TYR A 248 22.52 -2.34 -0.91
C TYR A 248 22.13 -1.95 0.52
N ILE A 249 21.63 -0.72 0.71
CA ILE A 249 21.12 -0.25 2.01
C ILE A 249 19.98 -1.16 2.47
N THR A 250 18.99 -1.40 1.61
CA THR A 250 17.84 -2.27 1.91
C THR A 250 18.30 -3.66 2.37
N LEU A 251 19.26 -4.27 1.66
CA LEU A 251 19.79 -5.59 2.01
C LEU A 251 20.47 -5.60 3.39
N GLN A 252 21.30 -4.63 3.69
CA GLN A 252 22.04 -4.57 4.95
C GLN A 252 21.10 -4.30 6.13
N VAL A 253 20.12 -3.41 5.95
CA VAL A 253 19.05 -3.19 6.93
C VAL A 253 18.27 -4.48 7.18
N ALA A 254 17.90 -5.20 6.12
CA ALA A 254 17.19 -6.47 6.25
C ALA A 254 18.03 -7.55 6.97
N LYS A 255 19.34 -7.62 6.70
CA LYS A 255 20.28 -8.52 7.42
C LYS A 255 20.34 -8.18 8.91
N PHE A 256 20.49 -6.89 9.25
CA PHE A 256 20.51 -6.46 10.65
C PHE A 256 19.21 -6.79 11.37
N LEU A 257 18.06 -6.45 10.78
CA LEU A 257 16.76 -6.75 11.37
C LEU A 257 16.57 -8.26 11.59
N THR A 258 17.06 -9.09 10.67
CA THR A 258 17.02 -10.55 10.80
C THR A 258 17.94 -11.06 11.91
N ALA A 259 19.12 -10.44 12.09
CA ALA A 259 20.02 -10.74 13.20
C ALA A 259 19.37 -10.39 14.55
N VAL A 260 18.70 -9.24 14.65
CA VAL A 260 17.92 -8.84 15.83
C VAL A 260 16.82 -9.86 16.12
N LEU A 261 16.03 -10.26 15.12
CA LEU A 261 14.99 -11.29 15.30
C LEU A 261 15.57 -12.62 15.79
N SER A 262 16.73 -13.02 15.26
CA SER A 262 17.42 -14.24 15.66
C SER A 262 17.90 -14.18 17.10
N TYR A 263 18.46 -13.04 17.52
CA TYR A 263 18.84 -12.79 18.91
C TYR A 263 17.62 -12.86 19.83
N LYS A 264 16.53 -12.16 19.50
CA LYS A 264 15.30 -12.18 20.30
C LYS A 264 14.73 -13.58 20.43
N ARG A 265 14.76 -14.38 19.36
CA ARG A 265 14.29 -15.77 19.38
C ARG A 265 15.10 -16.63 20.36
N ARG A 266 16.44 -16.56 20.28
CA ARG A 266 17.33 -17.35 21.15
C ARG A 266 17.15 -17.02 22.63
N ASN A 267 16.80 -15.78 22.94
CA ASN A 267 16.62 -15.30 24.31
C ASN A 267 15.14 -15.31 24.77
N GLY A 268 14.23 -15.97 24.04
CA GLY A 268 12.82 -16.06 24.42
C GLY A 268 12.06 -14.73 24.44
N MET A 269 12.55 -13.72 23.73
CA MET A 269 12.00 -12.35 23.74
C MET A 269 10.95 -12.11 22.64
N LEU A 270 10.81 -13.01 21.67
CA LEU A 270 9.74 -12.96 20.67
C LEU A 270 8.45 -13.54 21.25
N ALA A 271 7.32 -12.93 20.93
CA ALA A 271 6.01 -13.55 21.10
C ALA A 271 5.52 -13.84 19.71
N ASP A 272 4.87 -14.98 19.56
CA ASP A 272 4.16 -15.31 18.35
C ASP A 272 2.92 -14.41 18.29
N TYR A 273 2.86 -13.59 17.23
CA TYR A 273 1.73 -12.74 16.86
C TYR A 273 1.32 -13.08 15.43
#